data_AF-A0A0F8WK10-F1
#
_entry.id   AF-A0A0F8WK10-F1
#
_cell.length_a   1.000
_cell.length_b   1.000
_cell.length_c   1.000
_cell.angle_alpha   90.00
_cell.angle_beta   90.00
_cell.angle_gamma   90.00
#
_symmetry.space_group_name_H-M   'P 1'
#
loop_
_entity.id
_entity.type
_entity.pdbx_description
1 polymer ?
#
loop_
_entity_poly.entity_id
_entity_poly.type
_entity_poly.pdbx_seq_one_letter_code
_entity_poly.pdbx_strand_id
1 'polypeptide(L)'
;MTQINDEASPVATLIELDGKRTVSWVYVWETSELSILWIHAQDTVAFIDPELSLERLWKAKATTPEDVIAFLDILRKPVTFGAI
;
A
#
# COMPACT_ATOMS: atom_id res chain seq x y z
N MET A 1 29.47 -6.76 11.61
CA MET A 1 28.00 -6.85 11.67
C MET A 1 27.46 -5.68 10.87
N THR A 2 26.95 -5.95 9.67
CA THR A 2 26.19 -4.97 8.90
C THR A 2 24.91 -4.71 9.68
N GLN A 3 24.69 -3.45 10.08
CA GLN A 3 23.44 -3.02 10.68
C GLN A 3 22.34 -3.27 9.65
N ILE A 4 21.56 -4.33 9.85
CA ILE A 4 20.32 -4.53 9.11
C ILE A 4 19.45 -3.37 9.59
N ASN A 5 19.18 -2.41 8.71
CA ASN A 5 18.25 -1.35 9.02
C ASN A 5 16.87 -2.02 9.07
N ASP A 6 16.39 -2.35 10.27
CA ASP A 6 15.11 -3.04 10.51
C ASP A 6 13.90 -2.09 10.37
N GLU A 7 14.11 -0.94 9.72
CA GLU A 7 13.14 0.15 9.68
C GLU A 7 12.39 0.11 8.35
N ALA A 8 11.10 -0.23 8.43
CA ALA A 8 10.22 -0.19 7.28
C ALA A 8 9.92 1.26 6.87
N SER A 9 9.99 1.55 5.58
CA SER A 9 9.72 2.88 5.04
C SER A 9 8.26 3.01 4.57
N PRO A 10 7.53 4.07 4.93
CA PRO A 10 6.19 4.29 4.42
C PRO A 10 6.25 4.64 2.92
N VAL A 11 5.45 3.94 2.11
CA VAL A 11 5.46 4.10 0.64
C VAL A 11 4.11 4.52 0.06
N ALA A 12 3.02 4.23 0.76
CA ALA A 12 1.69 4.66 0.36
C ALA A 12 0.73 4.69 1.55
N THR A 13 -0.45 5.27 1.31
CA THR A 13 -1.56 5.32 2.26
C THR A 13 -2.82 4.76 1.62
N LEU A 14 -3.63 4.09 2.41
CA LEU A 14 -4.96 3.65 2.03
C LEU A 14 -5.96 4.69 2.52
N ILE A 15 -6.85 5.12 1.63
CA ILE A 15 -7.79 6.23 1.84
C ILE A 15 -9.23 5.70 1.77
N GLU A 16 -10.11 6.22 2.62
CA GLU A 16 -11.56 5.95 2.56
C GLU A 16 -12.21 6.48 1.28
N LEU A 17 -13.44 6.02 1.03
CA LEU A 17 -14.27 6.45 -0.11
C LEU A 17 -14.49 7.96 -0.16
N ASP A 18 -14.49 8.64 0.99
CA ASP A 18 -14.67 10.09 1.07
C ASP A 18 -13.42 10.89 0.63
N GLY A 19 -12.29 10.20 0.44
CA GLY A 19 -11.02 10.79 0.01
C GLY A 19 -10.31 11.65 1.06
N LYS A 20 -10.81 11.71 2.29
CA LYS A 20 -10.33 12.65 3.33
C LYS A 20 -9.55 11.96 4.44
N ARG A 21 -9.78 10.67 4.65
CA ARG A 21 -9.21 9.96 5.80
C ARG A 21 -8.28 8.83 5.37
N THR A 22 -7.08 8.84 5.94
CA THR A 22 -6.17 7.70 5.90
C THR A 22 -6.64 6.61 6.88
N VAL A 23 -6.92 5.42 6.36
CA VAL A 23 -7.31 4.26 7.18
C VAL A 23 -6.15 3.35 7.50
N SER A 24 -5.13 3.36 6.65
CA SER A 24 -3.98 2.49 6.79
C SER A 24 -2.76 3.04 6.05
N TRP A 25 -1.59 2.62 6.47
CA TRP A 25 -0.32 2.93 5.83
C TRP A 25 0.25 1.67 5.20
N VAL A 26 0.92 1.81 4.08
CA VAL A 26 1.64 0.73 3.40
C VAL A 26 3.12 1.01 3.56
N TYR A 27 3.84 0.02 4.07
CA TYR A 27 5.27 0.07 4.31
C TYR A 27 6.00 -0.92 3.42
N VAL A 28 7.24 -0.58 3.08
CA VAL A 28 8.18 -1.50 2.44
C VAL A 28 9.35 -1.76 3.40
N TRP A 29 9.71 -3.03 3.53
CA TRP A 29 10.90 -3.47 4.26
C TRP A 29 12.10 -3.56 3.31
N GLU A 30 13.30 -3.61 3.88
CA GLU A 30 14.54 -3.85 3.11
C GLU A 30 14.49 -5.17 2.31
N THR A 31 13.73 -6.16 2.80
CA THR A 31 13.47 -7.44 2.11
C THR A 31 12.49 -7.31 0.94
N SER A 32 12.07 -6.09 0.59
CA SER A 32 10.99 -5.78 -0.35
C SER A 32 9.62 -6.30 0.06
N GLU A 33 9.47 -6.81 1.29
CA GLU A 33 8.15 -7.17 1.83
C GLU A 33 7.28 -5.91 1.94
N LEU A 34 5.99 -6.05 1.64
CA LEU A 34 4.98 -5.02 1.87
C LEU A 34 4.13 -5.38 3.09
N SER A 35 3.98 -4.43 4.00
CA SER A 35 3.10 -4.58 5.16
C SER A 35 2.10 -3.44 5.24
N ILE A 36 0.92 -3.76 5.79
CA ILE A 36 -0.19 -2.83 5.94
C ILE A 36 -0.38 -2.56 7.43
N LEU A 37 -0.22 -1.32 7.84
CA LEU A 37 -0.47 -0.86 9.20
C LEU A 37 -1.84 -0.19 9.27
N TRP A 38 -2.83 -0.94 9.77
CA TRP A 38 -4.19 -0.46 9.96
C TRP A 38 -4.28 0.54 11.11
N ILE A 39 -4.77 1.75 10.82
CA ILE A 39 -5.10 2.76 11.84
C ILE A 39 -6.56 2.57 12.27
N HIS A 40 -7.43 2.29 11.30
CA HIS A 40 -8.86 2.08 11.53
C HIS A 40 -9.32 0.82 10.77
N ALA A 41 -9.16 -0.35 11.39
CA ALA A 41 -9.41 -1.64 10.73
C ALA A 41 -10.88 -1.90 10.33
N GLN A 42 -11.83 -1.09 10.82
CA GLN A 42 -13.26 -1.20 10.49
C GLN A 42 -13.67 -0.34 9.28
N ASP A 43 -12.79 0.55 8.83
CA ASP A 43 -13.11 1.50 7.77
C ASP A 43 -12.88 0.88 6.38
N THR A 44 -13.73 1.23 5.42
CA THR A 44 -13.66 0.67 4.06
C THR A 44 -12.60 1.40 3.24
N VAL A 45 -11.57 0.68 2.81
CA VAL A 45 -10.55 1.21 1.89
C VAL A 45 -11.15 1.37 0.50
N ALA A 46 -10.96 2.54 -0.11
CA ALA A 46 -11.40 2.81 -1.47
C ALA A 46 -10.24 2.88 -2.47
N PHE A 47 -9.13 3.53 -2.12
CA PHE A 47 -7.98 3.65 -3.00
C PHE A 47 -6.66 3.80 -2.23
N ILE A 48 -5.55 3.55 -2.93
CA ILE A 48 -4.19 3.77 -2.46
C ILE A 48 -3.61 5.06 -3.06
N ASP A 49 -2.81 5.79 -2.28
CA ASP A 49 -2.10 6.98 -2.75
C ASP A 49 -0.70 7.10 -2.10
N PRO A 50 0.38 7.24 -2.89
CA PRO A 50 0.41 7.06 -4.34
C PRO A 50 0.17 5.60 -4.76
N GLU A 51 -0.18 5.37 -6.03
CA GLU A 51 -0.25 4.03 -6.60
C GLU A 51 1.10 3.31 -6.52
N LEU A 52 1.07 2.01 -6.19
CA LEU A 52 2.27 1.19 -6.19
C LEU A 52 2.64 0.84 -7.62
N SER A 53 3.92 1.02 -7.96
CA SER A 53 4.42 0.62 -9.27
C SER A 53 4.38 -0.90 -9.43
N LEU A 54 4.14 -1.36 -10.66
CA LEU A 54 4.17 -2.79 -11.01
C LEU A 54 5.50 -3.45 -10.61
N GLU A 55 6.61 -2.73 -10.75
CA GLU A 55 7.94 -3.20 -10.33
C GLU A 55 7.97 -3.52 -8.82
N ARG A 56 7.39 -2.63 -8.00
CA ARG A 56 7.34 -2.82 -6.54
C ARG A 56 6.47 -4.02 -6.17
N LEU A 57 5.30 -4.15 -6.79
CA LEU A 57 4.42 -5.31 -6.59
C LEU A 57 5.12 -6.62 -6.99
N TRP A 58 5.83 -6.64 -8.12
CA TRP A 58 6.57 -7.82 -8.57
C TRP A 58 7.72 -8.21 -7.63
N LYS A 59 8.49 -7.24 -7.13
CA LYS A 59 9.54 -7.51 -6.13
C LYS A 59 8.97 -8.08 -4.84
N ALA A 60 7.83 -7.54 -4.40
CA ALA A 60 7.18 -7.94 -3.16
C ALA A 60 6.54 -9.34 -3.22
N LYS A 61 6.18 -9.86 -4.42
CA LYS A 61 5.59 -11.21 -4.57
C LYS A 61 6.43 -12.35 -4.00
N ALA A 62 7.75 -12.18 -3.87
CA ALA A 62 8.63 -13.22 -3.34
C ALA A 62 8.61 -13.32 -1.81
N THR A 63 8.22 -12.25 -1.12
CA THR A 63 8.34 -12.11 0.35
C THR A 63 7.02 -11.76 1.03
N THR A 64 6.06 -11.21 0.28
CA THR A 64 4.76 -10.78 0.78
C THR A 64 3.70 -11.85 0.50
N PRO A 65 2.79 -12.13 1.44
CA PRO A 65 1.63 -12.98 1.20
C PRO A 65 0.82 -12.56 -0.03
N GLU A 66 0.36 -13.56 -0.81
CA GLU A 66 -0.34 -13.32 -2.09
C GLU A 66 -1.63 -12.51 -1.92
N ASP A 67 -2.35 -12.71 -0.83
CA ASP A 67 -3.57 -11.99 -0.47
C ASP A 67 -3.30 -10.49 -0.24
N VAL A 68 -2.19 -10.15 0.41
CA VAL A 68 -1.78 -8.75 0.60
C VAL A 68 -1.41 -8.11 -0.74
N ILE A 69 -0.68 -8.83 -1.61
CA ILE A 69 -0.34 -8.33 -2.95
C ILE A 69 -1.59 -8.12 -3.80
N ALA A 70 -2.51 -9.09 -3.81
CA ALA A 70 -3.76 -9.00 -4.54
C ALA A 70 -4.61 -7.83 -4.04
N PHE A 71 -4.70 -7.66 -2.71
CA PHE A 71 -5.41 -6.54 -2.11
C PHE A 71 -4.83 -5.18 -2.52
N LEU A 72 -3.50 -5.03 -2.53
CA LEU A 72 -2.86 -3.77 -2.92
C LEU A 72 -2.95 -3.51 -4.44
N ASP A 73 -2.96 -4.53 -5.29
CA ASP A 73 -3.06 -4.39 -6.75
C ASP A 73 -4.47 -3.95 -7.22
N ILE A 74 -5.52 -4.40 -6.51
CA ILE A 74 -6.92 -4.00 -6.84
C ILE A 74 -7.24 -2.57 -6.40
N LEU A 75 -6.54 -2.06 -5.39
CA LEU A 75 -6.71 -0.69 -4.90
C LEU A 75 -5.98 0.24 -5.87
N ARG A 76 -6.63 0.63 -6.95
CA ARG A 76 -6.15 1.69 -7.84
C ARG A 76 -6.95 2.95 -7.61
N LYS A 77 -6.31 4.11 -7.81
CA LYS A 77 -7.01 5.38 -7.70
C LYS A 77 -8.09 5.41 -8.77
N PRO A 78 -9.36 5.71 -8.44
CA PRO A 78 -10.36 5.92 -9.47
C PRO A 78 -9.85 7.04 -10.39
N VAL A 79 -9.73 6.75 -11.69
CA VAL A 79 -9.36 7.75 -12.68
C VAL A 79 -10.47 8.78 -12.67
N THR A 80 -10.24 9.92 -12.01
CA THR A 80 -11.13 11.07 -12.10
C THR A 80 -11.04 11.57 -13.53
N PHE A 81 -11.95 11.12 -14.40
CA PHE A 81 -12.20 11.82 -15.66
C PHE A 81 -12.71 13.21 -15.26
N GLY A 82 -11.84 14.20 -15.37
CA GLY A 82 -12.22 15.60 -15.20
C GLY A 82 -13.44 15.87 -16.08
N ALA A 83 -14.51 16.35 -15.45
CA ALA A 83 -15.69 16.83 -16.15
C ALA A 83 -15.25 17.88 -17.18
N ILE A 84 -15.48 17.55 -18.45
CA ILE A 84 -15.44 18.49 -19.59
C ILE A 84 -16.68 19.38 -19.58
#